data_AF-A0A1G6JDL7-F1
#
_entry.id   AF-A0A1G6JDL7-F1
#
_cell.length_a   1.000
_cell.length_b   1.000
_cell.length_c   1.000
_cell.angle_alpha   90.00
_cell.angle_beta   90.00
_cell.angle_gamma   90.00
#
_symmetry.space_group_name_H-M   'P 1'
#
loop_
_entity.id
_entity.type
_entity.pdbx_description
1 polymer ?
#
loop_
_entity_poly.entity_id
_entity_poly.type
_entity_poly.pdbx_seq_one_letter_code
_entity_poly.pdbx_strand_id
1 'polypeptide(L)'
;MLKFDRFMYEEQDEGKGGDNDGLQGQEGNGQEEVTITKEELAKRLDQEAERRVAKARDGWQSDLDAKLEEAKSEGAKLAKMSAAEKAKAEEEQRMSELEKREAEINKRELTANVKDVLADKGLPSELASVLVELGDADAITKATDNIATIIDQRVNEQVDKKLSGSGKPRGESSDTDTRSDLAKGLGL
;
A
#
# COMPACT_ATOMS: atom_id res chain seq x y z
N MET A 1 51.11 17.64 -8.04
CA MET A 1 50.20 17.90 -9.18
C MET A 1 48.85 18.28 -8.58
N LEU A 2 48.66 19.56 -8.31
CA LEU A 2 47.42 20.10 -7.71
C LEU A 2 46.47 20.46 -8.87
N LYS A 3 45.37 19.73 -8.96
CA LYS A 3 44.28 20.01 -9.90
C LYS A 3 43.48 21.17 -9.32
N PHE A 4 43.58 22.34 -9.95
CA PHE A 4 42.62 23.41 -9.74
C PHE A 4 41.42 23.13 -10.63
N ASP A 5 40.31 22.74 -10.03
CA ASP A 5 39.04 22.65 -10.74
C ASP A 5 38.60 24.07 -11.12
N ARG A 6 38.72 24.34 -12.42
CA ARG A 6 38.16 25.49 -13.13
C ARG A 6 36.77 25.10 -13.60
N PHE A 7 35.73 25.60 -12.94
CA PHE A 7 34.31 25.53 -13.32
C PHE A 7 33.58 26.47 -12.32
N MET A 8 32.78 27.49 -12.61
CA MET A 8 32.11 27.99 -13.81
C MET A 8 31.99 29.51 -13.64
N TYR A 9 32.32 30.28 -14.67
CA TYR A 9 31.80 31.64 -14.83
C TYR A 9 30.69 31.49 -15.86
N GLU A 10 29.44 31.50 -15.40
CA GLU A 10 28.29 31.49 -16.30
C GLU A 10 27.88 32.95 -16.50
N GLU A 11 28.30 33.51 -17.63
CA GLU A 11 27.74 34.74 -18.16
C GLU A 11 26.28 34.47 -18.52
N GLN A 12 25.35 35.08 -17.79
CA GLN A 12 24.01 35.33 -18.30
C GLN A 12 23.95 36.76 -18.83
N ASP A 13 24.07 36.84 -20.14
CA ASP A 13 23.61 37.95 -20.97
C ASP A 13 22.11 37.72 -21.24
N GLU A 14 21.24 38.54 -20.67
CA GLU A 14 19.89 38.75 -21.22
C GLU A 14 19.52 40.24 -21.11
N GLY A 15 19.55 40.91 -22.25
CA GLY A 15 19.01 42.24 -22.43
C GLY A 15 17.48 42.28 -22.38
N LYS A 16 16.95 43.35 -21.77
CA LYS A 16 15.66 43.95 -22.14
C LYS A 16 15.80 45.47 -22.15
N GLY A 17 15.46 46.05 -23.30
CA GLY A 17 15.59 47.47 -23.58
C GLY A 17 14.35 48.30 -23.25
N GLY A 18 14.52 49.60 -23.52
CA GLY A 18 13.49 50.62 -23.60
C GLY A 18 13.26 51.38 -22.30
N ASP A 19 13.86 52.57 -22.14
CA ASP A 19 13.15 53.80 -22.48
C ASP A 19 14.08 55.00 -22.58
N ASN A 20 13.75 55.81 -23.58
CA ASN A 20 14.41 57.00 -24.08
C ASN A 20 14.10 58.20 -23.17
N ASP A 21 15.12 58.83 -22.58
CA ASP A 21 15.00 60.23 -22.19
C ASP A 21 16.25 60.98 -22.61
N GLY A 22 16.02 62.02 -23.42
CA GLY A 22 17.04 62.71 -24.18
C GLY A 22 17.87 63.62 -23.29
N LEU A 23 19.15 63.74 -23.61
CA LEU A 23 19.90 64.94 -23.31
C LEU A 23 20.88 65.25 -24.44
N GLN A 24 20.77 66.50 -24.87
CA GLN A 24 21.46 67.17 -25.95
C GLN A 24 22.98 67.09 -25.81
N GLY A 25 23.63 67.06 -26.96
CA GLY A 25 25.08 67.00 -27.07
C GLY A 25 25.79 68.20 -26.46
N GLN A 26 26.99 67.92 -25.98
CA GLN A 26 28.10 68.85 -26.00
C GLN A 26 29.39 68.04 -26.16
N GLU A 27 29.94 68.08 -27.37
CA GLU A 27 31.33 67.72 -27.61
C GLU A 27 32.20 68.76 -26.88
N GLY A 28 32.73 68.35 -25.73
CA GLY A 28 33.73 69.08 -24.97
C GLY A 28 34.90 68.16 -24.69
N ASN A 29 35.80 68.01 -25.68
CA ASN A 29 37.12 67.44 -25.46
C ASN A 29 37.96 68.45 -24.67
N GLY A 30 37.76 68.49 -23.35
CA GLY A 30 38.61 69.16 -22.39
C GLY A 30 39.20 68.11 -21.45
N GLN A 31 40.32 67.51 -21.84
CA GLN A 31 41.18 66.85 -20.85
C GLN A 31 41.80 67.96 -19.98
N GLU A 32 41.10 68.34 -18.91
CA GLU A 32 41.74 69.04 -17.80
C GLU A 32 42.73 68.07 -17.16
N GLU A 33 44.01 68.26 -17.47
CA GLU A 33 45.11 67.53 -16.83
C GLU A 33 45.20 67.99 -15.37
N VAL A 34 44.46 67.31 -14.49
CA VAL A 34 44.54 67.53 -13.05
C VAL A 34 45.92 67.09 -12.58
N THR A 35 46.81 68.04 -12.32
CA THR A 35 48.15 67.79 -11.77
C THR A 35 48.01 67.55 -10.27
N ILE A 36 47.87 66.28 -9.88
CA ILE A 36 47.81 65.85 -8.49
C ILE A 36 49.21 65.51 -7.98
N THR A 37 49.50 65.82 -6.72
CA THR A 37 50.75 65.40 -6.09
C THR A 37 50.75 63.88 -5.87
N LYS A 38 51.94 63.27 -5.81
CA LYS A 38 52.07 61.81 -5.59
C LYS A 38 51.39 61.34 -4.29
N GLU A 39 51.40 62.17 -3.25
CA GLU A 39 50.78 61.87 -1.95
C GLU A 39 49.26 61.87 -2.01
N GLU A 40 48.65 62.82 -2.74
CA GLU A 40 47.20 62.87 -2.93
C GLU A 40 46.70 61.68 -3.77
N LEU A 41 47.48 61.24 -4.76
CA LEU A 41 47.19 60.03 -5.52
C LEU A 41 47.24 58.76 -4.64
N ALA A 42 48.28 58.62 -3.81
CA ALA A 42 48.41 57.48 -2.88
C ALA A 42 47.22 57.40 -1.91
N LYS A 43 46.82 58.54 -1.32
CA LYS A 43 45.68 58.63 -0.42
C LYS A 43 44.36 58.21 -1.09
N ARG A 44 44.14 58.59 -2.35
CA ARG A 44 42.94 58.18 -3.11
C ARG A 44 42.92 56.68 -3.40
N LEU A 45 44.08 56.09 -3.70
CA LEU A 45 44.20 54.65 -3.92
C LEU A 45 43.94 53.86 -2.64
N ASP A 46 44.47 54.31 -1.50
CA ASP A 46 44.23 53.67 -0.21
C ASP A 46 42.74 53.72 0.18
N GLN A 47 42.09 54.87 0.01
CA GLN A 47 40.64 55.02 0.25
C GLN A 47 39.79 54.12 -0.66
N GLU A 48 40.15 54.01 -1.94
CA GLU A 48 39.45 53.12 -2.86
C GLU A 48 39.71 51.63 -2.53
N ALA A 49 40.92 51.28 -2.10
CA ALA A 49 41.24 49.93 -1.65
C ALA A 49 40.44 49.55 -0.39
N GLU A 50 40.40 50.42 0.62
CA GLU A 50 39.60 50.25 1.82
C GLU A 50 38.10 50.12 1.48
N ARG A 51 37.60 50.98 0.59
CA ARG A 51 36.20 50.92 0.13
C ARG A 51 35.89 49.58 -0.54
N ARG A 52 36.79 49.07 -1.38
CA ARG A 52 36.62 47.78 -2.06
C ARG A 52 36.67 46.61 -1.09
N VAL A 53 37.60 46.63 -0.14
CA VAL A 53 37.70 45.60 0.91
C VAL A 53 36.46 45.61 1.80
N ALA A 54 35.99 46.78 2.23
CA ALA A 54 34.76 46.91 3.02
C ALA A 54 33.56 46.37 2.25
N LYS A 55 33.39 46.77 0.98
CA LYS A 55 32.30 46.27 0.13
C LYS A 55 32.38 44.75 -0.09
N ALA A 56 33.57 44.21 -0.29
CA ALA A 56 33.77 42.76 -0.43
C ALA A 56 33.43 42.02 0.86
N ARG A 57 33.85 42.55 2.02
CA ARG A 57 33.52 41.97 3.33
C ARG A 57 32.02 42.00 3.60
N ASP A 58 31.36 43.12 3.33
CA ASP A 58 29.93 43.27 3.55
C ASP A 58 29.13 42.35 2.61
N GLY A 59 29.57 42.19 1.36
CA GLY A 59 29.03 41.20 0.42
C GLY A 59 29.20 39.77 0.92
N TRP A 60 30.39 39.40 1.36
CA TRP A 60 30.64 38.07 1.92
C TRP A 60 29.84 37.80 3.19
N GLN A 61 29.68 38.79 4.06
CA GLN A 61 28.87 38.66 5.26
C GLN A 61 27.39 38.45 4.90
N SER A 62 26.87 39.24 3.96
CA SER A 62 25.50 39.07 3.46
C SER A 62 25.30 37.68 2.83
N ASP A 63 26.25 37.20 2.03
CA ASP A 63 26.18 35.88 1.40
C ASP A 63 26.25 34.76 2.44
N LEU A 64 27.09 34.92 3.48
CA LEU A 64 27.19 33.96 4.57
C LEU A 64 25.89 33.89 5.36
N ASP A 65 25.30 35.05 5.70
CA ASP A 65 24.06 35.15 6.45
C ASP A 65 22.90 34.56 5.63
N ALA A 66 22.83 34.83 4.33
CA ALA A 66 21.85 34.24 3.42
C ALA A 66 21.95 32.71 3.37
N LYS A 67 23.17 32.17 3.20
CA LYS A 67 23.41 30.71 3.19
C LYS A 67 23.08 30.06 4.53
N LEU A 68 23.32 30.75 5.62
CA LEU A 68 23.05 30.26 6.97
C LEU A 68 21.54 30.18 7.24
N GLU A 69 20.77 31.18 6.80
CA GLU A 69 19.30 31.13 6.89
C GLU A 69 18.68 30.09 5.95
N GLU A 70 19.21 29.94 4.74
CA GLU A 70 18.80 28.87 3.81
C GLU A 70 19.04 27.49 4.43
N ALA A 71 20.25 27.23 4.95
CA ALA A 71 20.59 25.96 5.58
C ALA A 71 19.70 25.64 6.80
N LYS A 72 19.37 26.64 7.62
CA LYS A 72 18.42 26.47 8.75
C LYS A 72 17.03 26.11 8.26
N SER A 73 16.53 26.79 7.22
CA SER A 73 15.21 26.56 6.65
C SER A 73 15.09 25.17 6.05
N GLU A 74 16.07 24.76 5.25
CA GLU A 74 16.12 23.41 4.66
C GLU A 74 16.23 22.33 5.74
N GLY A 75 17.10 22.51 6.73
CA GLY A 75 17.24 21.59 7.86
C GLY A 75 15.93 21.41 8.63
N ALA A 76 15.21 22.51 8.90
CA ALA A 76 13.91 22.48 9.56
C ALA A 76 12.85 21.75 8.71
N LYS A 77 12.83 21.99 7.39
CA LYS A 77 11.93 21.31 6.45
C LYS A 77 12.19 19.81 6.40
N LEU A 78 13.46 19.41 6.28
CA LEU A 78 13.88 18.00 6.27
C LEU A 78 13.53 17.29 7.58
N ALA A 79 13.79 17.92 8.72
CA ALA A 79 13.43 17.38 10.03
C ALA A 79 11.91 17.19 10.16
N LYS A 80 11.11 18.16 9.70
CA LYS A 80 9.64 18.07 9.70
C LYS A 80 9.14 16.95 8.79
N MET A 81 9.71 16.80 7.59
CA MET A 81 9.37 15.71 6.67
C MET A 81 9.67 14.35 7.31
N SER A 82 10.87 14.18 7.87
CA SER A 82 11.25 12.92 8.52
C SER A 82 10.34 12.56 9.71
N ALA A 83 9.93 13.55 10.51
CA ALA A 83 9.00 13.33 11.60
C ALA A 83 7.59 12.94 11.10
N ALA A 84 7.09 13.61 10.05
CA ALA A 84 5.78 13.31 9.47
C ALA A 84 5.75 11.93 8.79
N GLU A 85 6.81 11.55 8.07
CA GLU A 85 6.93 10.23 7.45
C GLU A 85 6.94 9.11 8.48
N LYS A 86 7.66 9.28 9.59
CA LYS A 86 7.65 8.32 10.71
C LYS A 86 6.26 8.19 11.33
N ALA A 87 5.61 9.31 11.63
CA ALA A 87 4.26 9.30 12.19
C ALA A 87 3.26 8.59 11.26
N LYS A 88 3.35 8.84 9.95
CA LYS A 88 2.51 8.17 8.94
C LYS A 88 2.78 6.67 8.88
N ALA A 89 4.05 6.26 8.90
CA ALA A 89 4.40 4.83 8.89
C ALA A 89 3.90 4.10 10.15
N GLU A 90 4.02 4.73 11.32
CA GLU A 90 3.48 4.19 12.58
C GLU A 90 1.95 4.09 12.56
N GLU A 91 1.27 5.09 12.00
CA GLU A 91 -0.19 5.08 11.83
C GLU A 91 -0.64 4.01 10.83
N GLU A 92 0.01 3.90 9.67
CA GLU A 92 -0.26 2.85 8.68
C GLU A 92 -0.04 1.45 9.26
N GLN A 93 1.04 1.25 10.03
CA GLN A 93 1.27 -0.02 10.73
C GLN A 93 0.13 -0.31 11.72
N ARG A 94 -0.26 0.67 12.54
CA ARG A 94 -1.35 0.51 13.51
C ARG A 94 -2.67 0.19 12.82
N MET A 95 -2.97 0.87 11.71
CA MET A 95 -4.18 0.62 10.92
C MET A 95 -4.17 -0.79 10.33
N SER A 96 -3.05 -1.23 9.75
CA SER A 96 -2.92 -2.59 9.22
C SER A 96 -3.06 -3.66 10.31
N GLU A 97 -2.49 -3.43 11.50
CA GLU A 97 -2.66 -4.33 12.64
C GLU A 97 -4.12 -4.41 13.12
N LEU A 98 -4.82 -3.28 13.12
CA LEU A 98 -6.25 -3.21 13.45
C LEU A 98 -7.10 -3.92 12.40
N GLU A 99 -6.89 -3.67 11.11
CA GLU A 99 -7.59 -4.33 10.02
C GLU A 99 -7.40 -5.84 10.06
N LYS A 100 -6.17 -6.30 10.33
CA LYS A 100 -5.88 -7.73 10.47
C LYS A 100 -6.63 -8.34 11.66
N ARG A 101 -6.66 -7.66 12.81
CA ARG A 101 -7.40 -8.12 13.99
C ARG A 101 -8.90 -8.16 13.73
N GLU A 102 -9.45 -7.13 13.08
CA GLU A 102 -10.86 -7.05 12.71
C GLU A 102 -11.22 -8.22 11.78
N ALA A 103 -10.41 -8.48 10.76
CA ALA A 103 -10.60 -9.60 9.84
C ALA A 103 -10.52 -10.97 10.55
N GLU A 104 -9.57 -11.16 11.48
CA GLU A 104 -9.45 -12.38 12.26
C GLU A 104 -10.66 -12.60 13.19
N ILE A 105 -11.16 -11.54 13.84
CA ILE A 105 -12.35 -11.59 14.69
C ILE A 105 -13.58 -11.92 13.85
N ASN A 106 -13.82 -11.19 12.76
CA ASN A 106 -14.94 -11.43 11.85
C ASN A 106 -14.91 -12.87 11.32
N LYS A 107 -13.74 -13.38 10.94
CA LYS A 107 -13.60 -14.77 10.49
C LYS A 107 -13.92 -15.76 11.61
N ARG A 108 -13.47 -15.51 12.84
CA ARG A 108 -13.76 -16.38 14.00
C ARG A 108 -15.26 -16.39 14.31
N GLU A 109 -15.90 -15.22 14.34
CA GLU A 109 -17.33 -15.07 14.61
C GLU A 109 -18.17 -15.74 13.52
N LEU A 110 -17.85 -15.48 12.25
CA LEU A 110 -18.48 -16.14 11.12
C LEU A 110 -18.31 -17.66 11.20
N THR A 111 -17.11 -18.15 11.53
CA THR A 111 -16.87 -19.59 11.71
C THR A 111 -17.73 -20.20 12.81
N ALA A 112 -17.90 -19.52 13.95
CA ALA A 112 -18.75 -20.00 15.03
C ALA A 112 -20.21 -20.11 14.58
N ASN A 113 -20.74 -19.05 13.95
CA ASN A 113 -22.10 -19.03 13.43
C ASN A 113 -22.33 -20.14 12.39
N VAL A 114 -21.37 -20.37 11.49
CA VAL A 114 -21.48 -21.43 10.48
C VAL A 114 -21.45 -22.82 11.13
N LYS A 115 -20.68 -23.03 12.20
CA LYS A 115 -20.70 -24.30 12.95
C LYS A 115 -22.06 -24.56 13.57
N ASP A 116 -22.71 -23.54 14.12
CA ASP A 116 -24.05 -23.66 14.70
C ASP A 116 -25.07 -24.03 13.62
N VAL A 117 -25.05 -23.35 12.47
CA VAL A 117 -25.92 -23.68 11.32
C VAL A 117 -25.68 -25.11 10.82
N LEU A 118 -24.43 -25.56 10.74
CA LEU A 118 -24.10 -26.93 10.35
C LEU A 118 -24.66 -27.94 11.36
N ALA A 119 -24.48 -27.68 12.65
CA ALA A 119 -24.99 -28.55 13.72
C ALA A 119 -26.52 -28.66 13.68
N ASP A 120 -27.23 -27.56 13.47
CA ASP A 120 -28.69 -27.54 13.32
C ASP A 120 -29.17 -28.39 12.13
N LYS A 121 -28.34 -28.51 11.09
CA LYS A 121 -28.62 -29.35 9.91
C LYS A 121 -28.04 -30.76 10.00
N GLY A 122 -27.48 -31.15 11.14
CA GLY A 122 -26.84 -32.45 11.33
C GLY A 122 -25.59 -32.66 10.48
N LEU A 123 -24.95 -31.57 10.04
CA LEU A 123 -23.74 -31.59 9.22
C LEU A 123 -22.46 -31.47 10.08
N PRO A 124 -21.33 -32.05 9.63
CA PRO A 124 -20.06 -31.98 10.36
C PRO A 124 -19.52 -30.55 10.49
N SER A 125 -19.11 -30.17 11.70
CA SER A 125 -18.59 -28.83 12.02
C SER A 125 -17.28 -28.49 11.31
N GLU A 126 -16.55 -29.50 10.84
CA GLU A 126 -15.31 -29.40 10.06
C GLU A 126 -15.55 -28.71 8.71
N LEU A 127 -16.78 -28.74 8.19
CA LEU A 127 -17.12 -28.03 6.95
C LEU A 127 -17.07 -26.51 7.11
N ALA A 128 -17.17 -25.98 8.34
CA ALA A 128 -17.18 -24.54 8.59
C ALA A 128 -15.93 -23.84 8.07
N SER A 129 -14.74 -24.42 8.26
CA SER A 129 -13.49 -23.78 7.81
C SER A 129 -13.41 -23.61 6.30
N VAL A 130 -14.08 -24.49 5.53
CA VAL A 130 -14.11 -24.41 4.06
C VAL A 130 -15.22 -23.46 3.60
N LEU A 131 -16.39 -23.54 4.24
CA LEU A 131 -17.54 -22.71 3.88
C LEU A 131 -17.26 -21.22 4.13
N VAL A 132 -16.61 -20.87 5.25
CA VAL A 132 -16.29 -19.49 5.62
C VAL A 132 -15.39 -18.79 4.58
N GLU A 133 -14.60 -19.53 3.80
CA GLU A 133 -13.77 -18.97 2.71
C GLU A 133 -14.61 -18.41 1.55
N LEU A 134 -15.91 -18.75 1.47
CA LEU A 134 -16.83 -18.11 0.52
C LEU A 134 -17.03 -16.62 0.82
N GLY A 135 -16.74 -16.17 2.05
CA GLY A 135 -16.75 -14.77 2.46
C GLY A 135 -18.13 -14.09 2.51
N ASP A 136 -19.17 -14.76 2.02
CA ASP A 136 -20.54 -14.24 1.90
C ASP A 136 -21.53 -15.15 2.63
N ALA A 137 -22.29 -14.56 3.57
CA ALA A 137 -23.21 -15.31 4.44
C ALA A 137 -24.34 -16.00 3.65
N ASP A 138 -24.84 -15.38 2.58
CA ASP A 138 -25.89 -15.95 1.74
C ASP A 138 -25.35 -17.14 0.93
N ALA A 139 -24.14 -17.02 0.38
CA ALA A 139 -23.45 -18.10 -0.32
C ALA A 139 -23.18 -19.28 0.61
N ILE A 140 -22.73 -19.02 1.85
CA ILE A 140 -22.51 -20.04 2.87
C ILE A 140 -23.81 -20.78 3.19
N THR A 141 -24.90 -20.04 3.42
CA THR A 141 -26.20 -20.63 3.74
C THR A 141 -26.68 -21.50 2.58
N LYS A 142 -26.66 -21.00 1.34
CA LYS A 142 -27.04 -21.78 0.15
C LYS A 142 -26.19 -23.03 -0.04
N ALA A 143 -24.87 -22.93 0.15
CA ALA A 143 -23.98 -24.08 0.05
C ALA A 143 -24.32 -25.12 1.12
N THR A 144 -24.58 -24.68 2.34
CA THR A 144 -24.95 -25.55 3.47
C THR A 144 -26.26 -26.28 3.20
N ASP A 145 -27.27 -25.58 2.68
CA ASP A 145 -28.59 -26.13 2.32
C ASP A 145 -28.48 -27.20 1.23
N ASN A 146 -27.67 -26.92 0.20
CA ASN A 146 -27.43 -27.85 -0.88
C ASN A 146 -26.70 -29.11 -0.40
N ILE A 147 -25.68 -28.95 0.45
CA ILE A 147 -24.94 -30.08 1.04
C ILE A 147 -25.88 -30.96 1.87
N ALA A 148 -26.70 -30.36 2.74
CA ALA A 148 -27.69 -31.09 3.53
C ALA A 148 -28.63 -31.90 2.63
N THR A 149 -29.21 -31.27 1.62
CA THR A 149 -30.13 -31.91 0.68
C THR A 149 -29.49 -33.09 -0.06
N ILE A 150 -28.27 -32.92 -0.56
CA ILE A 150 -27.55 -33.97 -1.30
C ILE A 150 -27.26 -35.16 -0.37
N ILE A 151 -26.83 -34.90 0.86
CA ILE A 151 -26.52 -35.96 1.82
C ILE A 151 -27.80 -36.73 2.19
N ASP A 152 -28.89 -36.04 2.50
CA ASP A 152 -30.18 -36.67 2.82
C ASP A 152 -30.67 -37.56 1.68
N GLN A 153 -30.61 -37.07 0.44
CA GLN A 153 -30.97 -37.85 -0.74
C GLN A 153 -30.10 -39.12 -0.87
N ARG A 154 -28.78 -38.98 -0.76
CA ARG A 154 -27.85 -40.11 -0.91
C ARG A 154 -27.96 -41.12 0.22
N VAL A 155 -28.24 -40.69 1.44
CA VAL A 155 -28.47 -41.56 2.59
C VAL A 155 -29.78 -42.32 2.41
N ASN A 156 -30.87 -41.65 2.04
CA ASN A 156 -32.15 -42.30 1.77
C ASN A 156 -32.03 -43.35 0.66
N GLU A 157 -31.40 -43.02 -0.48
CA GLU A 157 -31.16 -43.98 -1.56
C GLU A 157 -30.37 -45.21 -1.10
N GLN A 158 -29.36 -45.02 -0.23
CA GLN A 158 -28.57 -46.12 0.31
C GLN A 158 -29.35 -46.98 1.29
N VAL A 159 -30.16 -46.36 2.15
CA VAL A 159 -31.05 -47.07 3.09
C VAL A 159 -32.09 -47.87 2.32
N ASP A 160 -32.74 -47.28 1.31
CA ASP A 160 -33.71 -47.98 0.45
C ASP A 160 -33.10 -49.16 -0.28
N LYS A 161 -31.88 -49.01 -0.84
CA LYS A 161 -31.12 -50.12 -1.45
C LYS A 161 -30.82 -51.23 -0.43
N LYS A 162 -30.46 -50.88 0.80
CA LYS A 162 -30.20 -51.87 1.85
C LYS A 162 -31.46 -52.58 2.32
N LEU A 163 -32.58 -51.87 2.47
CA LEU A 163 -33.87 -52.44 2.87
C LEU A 163 -34.47 -53.33 1.76
N SER A 164 -34.34 -52.94 0.50
CA SER A 164 -34.78 -53.75 -0.64
C SER A 164 -33.84 -54.93 -0.94
N GLY A 165 -32.54 -54.81 -0.65
CA GLY A 165 -31.55 -55.87 -0.81
C GLY A 165 -31.46 -56.86 0.36
N SER A 166 -31.83 -56.45 1.57
CA SER A 166 -31.82 -57.29 2.78
C SER A 166 -33.16 -58.01 2.94
N GLY A 167 -33.40 -59.00 2.09
CA GLY A 167 -34.34 -60.08 2.37
C GLY A 167 -35.80 -59.85 1.94
N LYS A 168 -36.09 -60.23 0.69
CA LYS A 168 -37.18 -61.19 0.54
C LYS A 168 -36.54 -62.57 0.77
N PRO A 169 -36.93 -63.35 1.80
CA PRO A 169 -36.65 -64.77 1.75
C PRO A 169 -37.30 -65.23 0.45
N ARG A 170 -36.47 -65.70 -0.50
CA ARG A 170 -36.98 -66.54 -1.58
C ARG A 170 -37.55 -67.73 -0.85
N GLY A 171 -38.85 -67.69 -0.60
CA GLY A 171 -39.61 -68.85 -0.15
C GLY A 171 -39.42 -69.88 -1.25
N GLU A 172 -38.38 -70.67 -1.10
CA GLU A 172 -38.27 -71.95 -1.75
C GLU A 172 -39.40 -72.76 -1.15
N SER A 173 -40.56 -72.69 -1.82
CA SER A 173 -41.64 -73.63 -1.61
C SER A 173 -41.06 -74.99 -1.92
N SER A 174 -40.54 -75.67 -0.89
CA SER A 174 -40.37 -77.10 -0.92
C SER A 174 -41.78 -77.68 -1.08
N ASP A 175 -42.14 -78.02 -2.31
CA ASP A 175 -43.27 -78.89 -2.60
C ASP A 175 -42.99 -80.25 -1.94
N THR A 176 -43.34 -80.36 -0.66
CA THR A 176 -43.50 -81.67 -0.01
C THR A 176 -44.83 -82.23 -0.49
N ASP A 177 -44.78 -82.84 -1.66
CA ASP A 177 -45.85 -83.61 -2.28
C ASP A 177 -46.11 -84.90 -1.47
N THR A 178 -46.62 -84.74 -0.25
CA THR A 178 -46.93 -85.84 0.69
C THR A 178 -48.25 -86.53 0.36
N ARG A 179 -48.93 -86.14 -0.73
CA ARG A 179 -50.14 -86.81 -1.20
C ARG A 179 -49.89 -87.87 -2.26
N SER A 180 -48.77 -87.79 -3.00
CA SER A 180 -48.41 -88.81 -3.99
C SER A 180 -47.96 -90.13 -3.35
N ASP A 181 -47.30 -90.10 -2.20
CA ASP A 181 -46.76 -91.31 -1.56
C ASP A 181 -47.79 -92.13 -0.76
N LEU A 182 -48.89 -91.51 -0.31
CA LEU A 182 -49.94 -92.21 0.43
C LEU A 182 -50.82 -93.09 -0.50
N ALA A 183 -50.98 -92.69 -1.76
CA ALA A 183 -51.77 -93.43 -2.74
C ALA A 183 -51.08 -94.72 -3.21
N LYS A 184 -49.74 -94.74 -3.28
CA LYS A 184 -48.97 -95.95 -3.63
C LYS A 184 -48.93 -97.01 -2.53
N GLY A 185 -49.18 -96.65 -1.28
CA GLY A 185 -49.19 -97.58 -0.14
C GLY A 185 -50.52 -98.31 0.08
N LEU A 186 -51.62 -97.84 -0.52
CA LEU A 186 -52.97 -98.39 -0.30
C LEU A 186 -53.52 -99.22 -1.46
N GLY A 187 -52.76 -99.42 -2.55
CA GLY A 187 -53.09 -100.39 -3.59
C GLY A 187 -54.51 -100.26 -4.16
N LEU A 188 -54.94 -99.03 -4.45
CA LEU A 188 -56.17 -98.68 -5.18
C LEU A 188 -55.82 -98.03 -6.51
#